data_AF-A0A3N5NZ94-F1
#
_entry.id   AF-A0A3N5NZ94-F1
#
_cell.length_a   1.000
_cell.length_b   1.000
_cell.length_c   1.000
_cell.angle_alpha   90.00
_cell.angle_beta   90.00
_cell.angle_gamma   90.00
#
_symmetry.space_group_name_H-M   'P 1'
#
loop_
_entity.id
_entity.type
_entity.pdbx_description
1 polymer ?
#
loop_
_entity_poly.entity_id
_entity_poly.type
_entity_poly.pdbx_seq_one_letter_code
_entity_poly.pdbx_strand_id
1 'polypeptide(L)'
;MNRTAYFRVAVVMTAGLAVAADAVKAQLGRGAEHEAIAYSKSTPTDPIARLQQRIDSGAVTLTFDPTWGYLPAVLKALDVPVSSQGLVFSKTSLQVDRIGPWAPRALYFNDDVYLGWVQGGPIMEVASIDPKLGTVFYSLPQDPEARPRFVREGSTCLICHDSASVTGGVPGLIVRSVIPDRHGYALGSLHDGSTTDGTPINARWGGWYATGTGPAPHMGNVMAPALSHEVGNMRQYVASAPLKPVGSVARLDDRFDTTAYLSGGHSDMVGLLILSHQARVHNLITIAGYEARIALHEELARTGSADVAAARDNTRRRVKGSAEPLVRAMLFADEVALAGAIHGSSSFVSDFEARGPRDARGRTLRELDLQQRLFTYPLSYLIYSEAFNALPEIVKSYVYHRLHEVLSGSDTSVAQLSDTQREAILEILDDTKPDFVTASTDSGP
;
A
#
# COMPACT_ATOMS: atom_id res chain seq x y z
N MET A 1 50.16 -50.99 -35.96
CA MET A 1 49.56 -51.87 -34.94
C MET A 1 48.69 -51.02 -34.01
N ASN A 2 47.40 -51.37 -33.93
CA ASN A 2 46.33 -51.06 -32.95
C ASN A 2 46.18 -49.62 -32.42
N ARG A 3 45.14 -48.82 -32.76
CA ARG A 3 43.67 -48.94 -32.55
C ARG A 3 43.23 -49.19 -31.10
N THR A 4 42.78 -48.13 -30.40
CA THR A 4 41.51 -48.03 -29.61
C THR A 4 41.43 -46.60 -29.04
N ALA A 5 40.56 -45.75 -29.56
CA ALA A 5 39.17 -45.53 -29.13
C ALA A 5 39.04 -44.47 -28.02
N TYR A 6 38.72 -43.22 -28.39
CA TYR A 6 37.87 -42.36 -27.57
C TYR A 6 36.76 -41.77 -28.44
N PHE A 7 35.57 -42.28 -28.16
CA PHE A 7 34.29 -41.93 -28.74
C PHE A 7 33.83 -40.55 -28.23
N ARG A 8 33.19 -39.82 -29.15
CA ARG A 8 32.16 -38.78 -28.97
C ARG A 8 31.53 -38.70 -27.58
N VAL A 9 31.54 -37.50 -26.96
CA VAL A 9 30.33 -36.82 -26.45
C VAL A 9 30.58 -35.30 -26.52
N ALA A 10 30.21 -34.69 -27.64
CA ALA A 10 29.59 -33.38 -27.60
C ALA A 10 28.10 -33.63 -27.35
N VAL A 11 27.46 -32.81 -26.50
CA VAL A 11 26.01 -32.51 -26.39
C VAL A 11 25.57 -32.31 -24.92
N VAL A 12 24.89 -31.18 -24.71
CA VAL A 12 24.12 -30.67 -23.55
C VAL A 12 24.88 -30.02 -22.39
N MET A 13 25.18 -28.73 -22.52
CA MET A 13 25.24 -27.78 -21.39
C MET A 13 24.58 -26.45 -21.79
N THR A 14 23.41 -26.53 -22.44
CA THR A 14 22.59 -25.35 -22.80
C THR A 14 21.16 -25.40 -22.24
N ALA A 15 20.80 -26.45 -21.48
CA ALA A 15 19.47 -26.57 -20.89
C ALA A 15 19.34 -26.00 -19.46
N GLY A 16 20.44 -25.62 -18.80
CA GLY A 16 20.42 -25.15 -17.40
C GLY A 16 20.10 -23.66 -17.20
N LEU A 17 20.38 -22.81 -18.20
CA LEU A 17 20.17 -21.36 -18.08
C LEU A 17 18.75 -20.91 -18.43
N ALA A 18 18.02 -21.66 -19.26
CA ALA A 18 16.63 -21.35 -19.58
C ALA A 18 15.68 -21.67 -18.41
N VAL A 19 15.94 -22.76 -17.67
CA VAL A 19 15.09 -23.17 -16.54
C VAL A 19 15.20 -22.22 -15.35
N ALA A 20 16.37 -21.61 -15.13
CA ALA A 20 16.53 -20.58 -14.10
C ALA A 20 15.79 -19.27 -14.46
N ALA A 21 15.75 -18.89 -15.74
CA ALA A 21 15.01 -17.72 -16.20
C ALA A 21 13.47 -17.93 -16.15
N ASP A 22 13.00 -19.14 -16.45
CA ASP A 22 11.58 -19.49 -16.34
C ASP A 22 11.12 -19.66 -14.89
N ALA A 23 11.98 -20.13 -13.98
CA ALA A 23 11.69 -20.18 -12.55
C ALA A 23 11.64 -18.78 -11.92
N VAL A 24 12.47 -17.85 -12.38
CA VAL A 24 12.42 -16.43 -11.97
C VAL A 24 11.18 -15.73 -12.56
N LYS A 25 10.78 -16.05 -13.81
CA LYS A 25 9.49 -15.60 -14.38
C LYS A 25 8.28 -16.20 -13.67
N ALA A 26 8.40 -17.39 -13.08
CA ALA A 26 7.33 -18.04 -12.33
C ALA A 26 7.11 -17.45 -10.93
N GLN A 27 8.04 -16.61 -10.44
CA GLN A 27 7.95 -15.92 -9.15
C GLN A 27 7.35 -14.51 -9.23
N LEU A 28 7.35 -13.88 -10.41
CA LEU A 28 6.61 -12.64 -10.66
C LEU A 28 5.12 -12.97 -10.85
N GLY A 29 4.24 -12.10 -10.37
CA GLY A 29 2.80 -12.23 -10.54
C GLY A 29 2.47 -12.26 -12.04
N ARG A 30 2.15 -13.43 -12.59
CA ARG A 30 1.79 -13.59 -14.01
C ARG A 30 0.64 -12.67 -14.45
N GLY A 31 -0.11 -12.11 -13.50
CA GLY A 31 -1.19 -11.16 -13.76
C GLY A 31 -0.72 -9.81 -14.32
N ALA A 32 0.39 -9.24 -13.82
CA ALA A 32 0.83 -7.89 -14.22
C ALA A 32 1.24 -7.82 -15.69
N GLU A 33 1.90 -8.85 -16.19
CA GLU A 33 2.37 -8.93 -17.58
C GLU A 33 1.37 -9.65 -18.52
N HIS A 34 0.18 -10.01 -18.02
CA HIS A 34 -0.90 -10.50 -18.87
C HIS A 34 -1.27 -9.45 -19.93
N GLU A 35 -1.60 -9.86 -21.15
CA GLU A 35 -1.83 -8.95 -22.29
C GLU A 35 -2.92 -7.89 -22.03
N ALA A 36 -3.94 -8.26 -21.24
CA ALA A 36 -5.01 -7.36 -20.81
C ALA A 36 -4.56 -6.21 -19.88
N ILE A 37 -3.38 -6.33 -19.27
CA ILE A 37 -2.80 -5.37 -18.32
C ILE A 37 -1.55 -4.72 -18.93
N ALA A 38 -0.63 -5.57 -19.41
CA ALA A 38 0.64 -5.20 -20.02
C ALA A 38 1.41 -4.19 -19.18
N TYR A 39 1.51 -4.41 -17.86
CA TYR A 39 1.99 -3.44 -16.89
C TYR A 39 3.27 -2.73 -17.34
N SER A 40 4.32 -3.49 -17.68
CA SER A 40 5.61 -2.92 -18.07
C SER A 40 5.60 -2.13 -19.39
N LYS A 41 4.65 -2.42 -20.29
CA LYS A 41 4.56 -1.79 -21.63
C LYS A 41 3.58 -0.62 -21.67
N SER A 42 2.57 -0.64 -20.81
CA SER A 42 1.55 0.39 -20.73
C SER A 42 2.13 1.70 -20.22
N THR A 43 1.72 2.82 -20.82
CA THR A 43 2.09 4.17 -20.36
C THR A 43 1.26 4.53 -19.14
N PRO A 44 1.88 4.83 -17.99
CA PRO A 44 1.14 5.24 -16.81
C PRO A 44 0.48 6.61 -16.98
N THR A 45 -0.61 6.79 -16.25
CA THR A 45 -1.43 8.00 -16.17
C THR A 45 -1.59 8.52 -14.75
N ASP A 46 -0.85 7.93 -13.80
CA ASP A 46 -0.81 8.25 -12.38
C ASP A 46 -0.31 9.69 -12.08
N PRO A 47 -0.48 10.18 -10.84
CA PRO A 47 0.00 11.50 -10.43
C PRO A 47 1.47 11.82 -10.78
N ILE A 48 2.38 10.85 -10.74
CA ILE A 48 3.80 11.05 -11.08
C ILE A 48 3.98 11.21 -12.59
N ALA A 49 3.30 10.40 -13.40
CA ALA A 49 3.31 10.58 -14.85
C ALA A 49 2.78 11.97 -15.25
N ARG A 50 1.70 12.44 -14.61
CA ARG A 50 1.15 13.79 -14.82
C ARG A 50 2.11 14.89 -14.34
N LEU A 51 2.77 14.71 -13.21
CA LEU A 51 3.79 15.65 -12.74
C LEU A 51 4.99 15.71 -13.69
N GLN A 52 5.47 14.57 -14.19
CA GLN A 52 6.58 14.54 -15.14
C GLN A 52 6.25 15.32 -16.41
N GLN A 53 5.04 15.18 -16.97
CA GLN A 53 4.61 15.97 -18.12
C GLN A 53 4.61 17.49 -17.84
N ARG A 54 4.22 17.89 -16.63
CA ARG A 54 4.26 19.30 -16.20
C ARG A 54 5.69 19.80 -16.02
N ILE A 55 6.61 18.96 -15.56
CA ILE A 55 8.05 19.27 -15.50
C ILE A 55 8.60 19.42 -16.93
N ASP A 56 8.30 18.47 -17.82
CA ASP A 56 8.82 18.42 -19.19
C ASP A 56 8.37 19.63 -20.03
N SER A 57 7.13 20.08 -19.85
CA SER A 57 6.58 21.29 -20.47
C SER A 57 7.06 22.60 -19.82
N GLY A 58 7.71 22.55 -18.66
CA GLY A 58 8.13 23.74 -17.91
C GLY A 58 7.01 24.41 -17.09
N ALA A 59 5.83 23.79 -17.01
CA ALA A 59 4.72 24.27 -16.18
C ALA A 59 4.99 24.12 -14.67
N VAL A 60 5.91 23.23 -14.29
CA VAL A 60 6.39 23.05 -12.92
C VAL A 60 7.92 22.99 -12.92
N THR A 61 8.52 23.67 -11.95
CA THR A 61 9.95 23.56 -11.64
C THR A 61 10.07 23.05 -10.21
N LEU A 62 10.78 21.94 -10.00
CA LEU A 62 11.11 21.45 -8.67
C LEU A 62 12.38 22.14 -8.21
N THR A 63 12.29 22.90 -7.12
CA THR A 63 13.45 23.54 -6.49
C THR A 63 14.20 22.51 -5.65
N PHE A 64 15.52 22.43 -5.83
CA PHE A 64 16.37 21.59 -5.01
C PHE A 64 16.67 22.29 -3.67
N ASP A 65 16.46 21.58 -2.58
CA ASP A 65 16.85 22.01 -1.24
C ASP A 65 18.21 21.40 -0.85
N PRO A 66 19.18 22.18 -0.32
CA PRO A 66 20.50 21.65 0.03
C PRO A 66 20.50 20.54 1.10
N THR A 67 19.47 20.49 1.95
CA THR A 67 19.34 19.50 3.03
C THR A 67 18.44 18.34 2.61
N TRP A 68 17.29 18.65 2.00
CA TRP A 68 16.24 17.67 1.71
C TRP A 68 16.16 17.27 0.23
N GLY A 69 16.98 17.86 -0.62
CA GLY A 69 16.95 17.67 -2.06
C GLY A 69 15.61 18.08 -2.66
N TYR A 70 15.03 17.28 -3.53
CA TYR A 70 13.74 17.59 -4.17
C TYR A 70 12.52 17.31 -3.26
N LEU A 71 12.70 16.72 -2.06
CA LEU A 71 11.58 16.30 -1.22
C LEU A 71 10.55 17.41 -0.97
N PRO A 72 10.92 18.63 -0.49
CA PRO A 72 9.93 19.66 -0.19
C PRO A 72 9.15 20.10 -1.44
N ALA A 73 9.84 20.23 -2.57
CA ALA A 73 9.23 20.63 -3.84
C ALA A 73 8.27 19.55 -4.38
N VAL A 74 8.64 18.27 -4.25
CA VAL A 74 7.80 17.14 -4.67
C VAL A 74 6.56 17.02 -3.79
N LEU A 75 6.71 17.11 -2.46
CA LEU A 75 5.57 17.08 -1.53
C LEU A 75 4.56 18.18 -1.86
N LYS A 76 5.04 19.40 -2.10
CA LYS A 76 4.20 20.53 -2.51
C LYS A 76 3.53 20.32 -3.87
N ALA A 77 4.27 19.82 -4.86
CA ALA A 77 3.75 19.64 -6.22
C ALA A 77 2.66 18.56 -6.32
N LEU A 78 2.70 17.58 -5.40
CA LEU A 78 1.78 16.45 -5.34
C LEU A 78 0.73 16.56 -4.25
N ASP A 79 0.69 17.67 -3.50
CA ASP A 79 -0.19 17.86 -2.34
C ASP A 79 -0.08 16.70 -1.34
N VAL A 80 1.15 16.38 -0.94
CA VAL A 80 1.44 15.38 0.09
C VAL A 80 1.70 16.11 1.42
N PRO A 81 0.86 15.90 2.46
CA PRO A 81 1.01 16.62 3.72
C PRO A 81 2.27 16.16 4.46
N VAL A 82 3.09 17.10 4.93
CA VAL A 82 4.29 16.81 5.74
C VAL A 82 3.92 16.06 7.03
N SER A 83 2.74 16.30 7.57
CA SER A 83 2.22 15.61 8.77
C SER A 83 2.03 14.10 8.58
N SER A 84 1.96 13.60 7.34
CA SER A 84 1.91 12.15 7.05
C SER A 84 3.22 11.40 7.34
N GLN A 85 4.27 12.11 7.76
CA GLN A 85 5.59 11.54 8.01
C GLN A 85 5.49 10.30 8.92
N GLY A 86 5.96 9.17 8.40
CA GLY A 86 6.27 7.95 9.14
C GLY A 86 7.77 7.66 9.05
N LEU A 87 8.37 7.20 10.15
CA LEU A 87 9.80 6.95 10.24
C LEU A 87 10.09 5.46 10.40
N VAL A 88 10.76 4.88 9.39
CA VAL A 88 11.14 3.47 9.32
C VAL A 88 12.62 3.33 9.62
N PHE A 89 12.96 2.74 10.76
CA PHE A 89 14.36 2.50 11.11
C PHE A 89 14.85 1.10 10.73
N SER A 90 13.93 0.19 10.38
CA SER A 90 14.31 -1.13 9.88
C SER A 90 14.91 -1.06 8.48
N LYS A 91 15.93 -1.88 8.24
CA LYS A 91 16.63 -2.05 6.95
C LYS A 91 15.83 -2.95 6.02
N THR A 92 14.66 -2.47 5.61
CA THR A 92 13.69 -3.20 4.77
C THR A 92 13.42 -2.51 3.42
N SER A 93 14.26 -1.53 3.05
CA SER A 93 14.18 -0.78 1.78
C SER A 93 15.35 -1.10 0.83
N LEU A 94 15.31 -0.56 -0.40
CA LEU A 94 16.41 -0.58 -1.38
C LEU A 94 17.69 0.09 -0.83
N GLN A 95 17.57 1.15 -0.04
CA GLN A 95 18.70 1.92 0.50
C GLN A 95 19.19 1.41 1.86
N VAL A 96 19.28 0.07 2.05
CA VAL A 96 19.57 -0.59 3.34
C VAL A 96 20.78 -0.05 4.08
N ASP A 97 21.84 0.37 3.38
CA ASP A 97 23.10 0.79 4.00
C ASP A 97 23.01 2.16 4.67
N ARG A 98 21.97 2.95 4.37
CA ARG A 98 21.77 4.32 4.88
C ARG A 98 20.67 4.43 5.94
N ILE A 99 19.93 3.35 6.16
CA ILE A 99 18.78 3.33 7.08
C ILE A 99 19.18 2.67 8.39
N GLY A 100 18.79 3.24 9.52
CA GLY A 100 18.95 2.62 10.82
C GLY A 100 18.27 3.43 11.93
N PRO A 101 18.32 2.97 13.19
CA PRO A 101 17.76 3.70 14.34
C PRO A 101 18.24 5.16 14.46
N TRP A 102 19.50 5.44 14.09
CA TRP A 102 20.07 6.79 14.15
C TRP A 102 19.75 7.67 12.92
N ALA A 103 19.21 7.08 11.86
CA ALA A 103 18.87 7.78 10.60
C ALA A 103 17.74 7.00 9.90
N PRO A 104 16.49 7.04 10.41
CA PRO A 104 15.37 6.35 9.79
C PRO A 104 15.05 6.89 8.39
N ARG A 105 14.51 6.04 7.52
CA ARG A 105 13.86 6.47 6.27
C ARG A 105 12.54 7.18 6.63
N ALA A 106 12.30 8.35 6.05
CA ALA A 106 11.01 9.00 6.12
C ALA A 106 10.10 8.52 4.98
N LEU A 107 8.85 8.27 5.30
CA LEU A 107 7.77 8.00 4.36
C LEU A 107 6.71 9.08 4.51
N TYR A 108 6.24 9.63 3.39
CA TYR A 108 5.14 10.58 3.34
C TYR A 108 4.09 10.04 2.38
N PHE A 109 2.83 10.34 2.60
CA PHE A 109 1.76 9.90 1.71
C PHE A 109 0.57 10.85 1.69
N ASN A 110 -0.09 10.91 0.54
CA ASN A 110 -1.49 11.31 0.45
C ASN A 110 -2.30 10.12 -0.05
N ASP A 111 -3.47 10.35 -0.63
CA ASP A 111 -4.35 9.27 -1.06
C ASP A 111 -3.73 8.38 -2.14
N ASP A 112 -2.98 8.95 -3.10
CA ASP A 112 -2.56 8.26 -4.32
C ASP A 112 -1.03 8.19 -4.52
N VAL A 113 -0.24 8.82 -3.63
CA VAL A 113 1.22 8.88 -3.73
C VAL A 113 1.87 8.59 -2.39
N TYR A 114 2.94 7.80 -2.43
CA TYR A 114 3.80 7.46 -1.30
C TYR A 114 5.25 7.80 -1.67
N LEU A 115 5.93 8.53 -0.81
CA LEU A 115 7.27 9.08 -1.05
C LEU A 115 8.20 8.63 0.07
N GLY A 116 9.25 7.90 -0.27
CA GLY A 116 10.36 7.54 0.59
C GLY A 116 11.55 8.46 0.41
N TRP A 117 12.09 8.94 1.52
CA TRP A 117 13.28 9.77 1.57
C TRP A 117 14.26 9.25 2.62
N VAL A 118 15.52 9.16 2.23
CA VAL A 118 16.62 8.70 3.07
C VAL A 118 17.65 9.81 3.11
N GLN A 119 18.11 10.16 4.32
CA GLN A 119 19.11 11.21 4.51
C GLN A 119 20.36 10.95 3.65
N GLY A 120 20.74 11.93 2.83
CA GLY A 120 21.88 11.83 1.90
C GLY A 120 21.78 10.67 0.90
N GLY A 121 20.58 10.14 0.66
CA GLY A 121 20.32 9.11 -0.34
C GLY A 121 20.40 9.67 -1.76
N PRO A 122 20.89 8.90 -2.74
CA PRO A 122 21.00 9.37 -4.12
C PRO A 122 19.65 9.48 -4.84
N ILE A 123 18.58 8.91 -4.27
CA ILE A 123 17.24 8.87 -4.85
C ILE A 123 16.15 9.10 -3.79
N MET A 124 15.04 9.68 -4.22
CA MET A 124 13.74 9.49 -3.57
C MET A 124 13.08 8.24 -4.15
N GLU A 125 12.46 7.45 -3.28
CA GLU A 125 11.65 6.28 -3.63
C GLU A 125 10.20 6.74 -3.78
N VAL A 126 9.49 6.29 -4.82
CA VAL A 126 8.12 6.74 -5.09
C VAL A 126 7.25 5.57 -5.48
N ALA A 127 6.06 5.48 -4.88
CA ALA A 127 4.96 4.65 -5.36
C ALA A 127 3.77 5.55 -5.67
N SER A 128 3.16 5.38 -6.83
CA SER A 128 1.99 6.15 -7.25
C SER A 128 0.91 5.23 -7.80
N ILE A 129 -0.34 5.61 -7.61
CA ILE A 129 -1.48 4.75 -7.88
C ILE A 129 -2.07 5.13 -9.22
N ASP A 130 -1.85 4.27 -10.20
CA ASP A 130 -2.44 4.39 -11.52
C ASP A 130 -3.85 3.77 -11.54
N PRO A 131 -4.85 4.45 -12.12
CA PRO A 131 -6.22 3.94 -12.13
C PRO A 131 -6.43 2.59 -12.85
N LYS A 132 -5.51 2.20 -13.73
CA LYS A 132 -5.58 0.95 -14.51
C LYS A 132 -4.47 -0.03 -14.15
N LEU A 133 -3.25 0.45 -13.96
CA LEU A 133 -2.06 -0.36 -13.70
C LEU A 133 -1.84 -0.68 -12.20
N GLY A 134 -2.62 -0.07 -11.30
CA GLY A 134 -2.39 -0.21 -9.87
C GLY A 134 -1.13 0.54 -9.45
N THR A 135 -0.31 -0.05 -8.56
CA THR A 135 0.86 0.66 -8.03
C THR A 135 1.98 0.72 -9.08
N VAL A 136 2.43 1.93 -9.41
CA VAL A 136 3.58 2.21 -10.26
C VAL A 136 4.73 2.79 -9.44
N PHE A 137 5.91 2.18 -9.57
CA PHE A 137 7.09 2.55 -8.80
C PHE A 137 8.02 3.44 -9.64
N TYR A 138 8.56 4.47 -8.98
CA TYR A 138 9.53 5.37 -9.57
C TYR A 138 10.68 5.66 -8.60
N SER A 139 11.82 6.04 -9.14
CA SER A 139 12.89 6.73 -8.43
C SER A 139 13.06 8.15 -8.96
N LEU A 140 13.43 9.09 -8.08
CA LEU A 140 13.83 10.44 -8.49
C LEU A 140 15.25 10.73 -7.99
N PRO A 141 16.24 10.79 -8.89
CA PRO A 141 17.60 11.17 -8.54
C PRO A 141 17.67 12.52 -7.82
N GLN A 142 18.50 12.60 -6.78
CA GLN A 142 18.75 13.81 -6.00
C GLN A 142 19.97 14.56 -6.54
N ASP A 143 19.87 15.04 -7.78
CA ASP A 143 20.93 15.76 -8.47
C ASP A 143 20.47 17.21 -8.79
N PRO A 144 21.08 18.25 -8.19
CA PRO A 144 20.72 19.64 -8.46
C PRO A 144 21.18 20.14 -9.85
N GLU A 145 22.17 19.47 -10.47
CA GLU A 145 22.72 19.88 -11.77
C GLU A 145 21.93 19.29 -12.95
N ALA A 146 21.20 18.20 -12.71
CA ALA A 146 20.35 17.56 -13.69
C ALA A 146 18.89 18.04 -13.61
N ARG A 147 18.21 18.06 -14.76
CA ARG A 147 16.76 18.28 -14.79
C ARG A 147 16.07 17.11 -14.06
N PRO A 148 15.20 17.36 -13.06
CA PRO A 148 14.57 16.29 -12.31
C PRO A 148 13.69 15.43 -13.21
N ARG A 149 13.89 14.11 -13.13
CA ARG A 149 13.16 13.13 -13.92
C ARG A 149 12.84 11.90 -13.08
N PHE A 150 11.55 11.58 -12.99
CA PHE A 150 11.09 10.32 -12.42
C PHE A 150 11.43 9.17 -13.37
N VAL A 151 12.11 8.15 -12.85
CA VAL A 151 12.50 6.94 -13.58
C VAL A 151 11.61 5.81 -13.11
N ARG A 152 10.85 5.21 -14.03
CA ARG A 152 9.98 4.07 -13.70
C ARG A 152 10.82 2.85 -13.35
N GLU A 153 10.56 2.25 -12.19
CA GLU A 153 11.25 1.08 -11.67
C GLU A 153 10.45 -0.20 -11.98
N GLY A 154 10.76 -0.84 -13.12
CA GLY A 154 10.04 -2.02 -13.61
C GLY A 154 10.63 -3.38 -13.20
N SER A 155 11.76 -3.40 -12.48
CA SER A 155 12.42 -4.65 -12.07
C SER A 155 12.80 -4.61 -10.60
N THR A 156 13.65 -3.68 -10.20
CA THR A 156 14.22 -3.59 -8.85
C THR A 156 13.15 -3.54 -7.76
N CYS A 157 12.16 -2.65 -7.88
CA CYS A 157 11.07 -2.55 -6.91
C CYS A 157 10.15 -3.78 -6.94
N LEU A 158 9.85 -4.30 -8.13
CA LEU A 158 8.92 -5.42 -8.31
C LEU A 158 9.43 -6.73 -7.72
N ILE A 159 10.74 -6.91 -7.50
CA ILE A 159 11.30 -8.08 -6.81
C ILE A 159 10.59 -8.33 -5.47
N CYS A 160 10.25 -7.26 -4.74
CA CYS A 160 9.54 -7.36 -3.47
C CYS A 160 8.05 -7.00 -3.60
N HIS A 161 7.73 -6.04 -4.47
CA HIS A 161 6.40 -5.43 -4.55
C HIS A 161 5.42 -6.14 -5.48
N ASP A 162 5.85 -7.11 -6.29
CA ASP A 162 4.96 -8.01 -7.03
C ASP A 162 5.06 -9.42 -6.44
N SER A 163 4.28 -9.66 -5.39
CA SER A 163 4.36 -10.88 -4.59
C SER A 163 2.98 -11.48 -4.34
N ALA A 164 2.80 -12.75 -4.73
CA ALA A 164 1.58 -13.50 -4.46
C ALA A 164 1.23 -13.54 -2.96
N SER A 165 2.22 -13.65 -2.09
CA SER A 165 2.01 -13.80 -0.64
C SER A 165 1.90 -12.48 0.12
N VAL A 166 2.42 -11.38 -0.41
CA VAL A 166 2.47 -10.08 0.31
C VAL A 166 1.52 -9.05 -0.28
N THR A 167 1.42 -9.00 -1.61
CA THR A 167 0.62 -8.01 -2.34
C THR A 167 -0.53 -8.64 -3.13
N GLY A 168 -0.73 -9.96 -3.03
CA GLY A 168 -1.78 -10.69 -3.74
C GLY A 168 -1.48 -10.92 -5.22
N GLY A 169 -0.20 -10.84 -5.62
CA GLY A 169 0.24 -11.15 -6.99
C GLY A 169 0.02 -10.00 -7.98
N VAL A 170 -0.02 -8.77 -7.46
CA VAL A 170 0.00 -7.52 -8.24
C VAL A 170 1.13 -6.61 -7.74
N PRO A 171 1.65 -5.71 -8.57
CA PRO A 171 2.48 -4.59 -8.12
C PRO A 171 1.73 -3.78 -7.06
N GLY A 172 2.21 -3.86 -5.82
CA GLY A 172 1.45 -3.43 -4.66
C GLY A 172 2.29 -2.87 -3.52
N LEU A 173 1.60 -2.18 -2.62
CA LEU A 173 2.18 -1.52 -1.46
C LEU A 173 2.38 -2.52 -0.32
N ILE A 174 3.43 -2.27 0.47
CA ILE A 174 3.83 -3.16 1.56
C ILE A 174 4.04 -2.32 2.82
N VAL A 175 3.25 -2.60 3.84
CA VAL A 175 3.48 -2.13 5.21
C VAL A 175 3.83 -3.36 6.03
N ARG A 176 5.03 -3.43 6.61
CA ARG A 176 5.47 -4.58 7.41
C ARG A 176 5.81 -4.19 8.83
N SER A 177 5.46 -5.10 9.73
CA SER A 177 5.85 -5.08 11.13
C SER A 177 6.86 -6.21 11.39
N VAL A 178 8.09 -5.84 11.70
CA VAL A 178 9.23 -6.76 11.89
C VAL A 178 9.82 -6.63 13.28
N ILE A 179 10.65 -7.59 13.69
CA ILE A 179 11.51 -7.48 14.86
C ILE A 179 12.90 -7.07 14.38
N PRO A 180 13.28 -5.79 14.47
CA PRO A 180 14.62 -5.34 14.12
C PRO A 180 15.60 -5.57 15.27
N ASP A 181 16.87 -5.82 14.97
CA ASP A 181 17.95 -5.69 15.95
C ASP A 181 18.32 -4.21 16.21
N ARG A 182 19.26 -3.96 17.12
CA ARG A 182 19.75 -2.61 17.46
C ARG A 182 20.43 -1.84 16.31
N HIS A 183 20.65 -2.45 15.15
CA HIS A 183 21.11 -1.79 13.91
C HIS A 183 20.02 -1.70 12.83
N GLY A 184 18.81 -2.18 13.12
CA GLY A 184 17.67 -2.15 12.20
C GLY A 184 17.56 -3.39 11.30
N TYR A 185 18.41 -4.40 11.42
CA TYR A 185 18.28 -5.63 10.61
C TYR A 185 17.09 -6.45 11.09
N ALA A 186 16.21 -6.84 10.16
CA ALA A 186 15.03 -7.63 10.50
C ALA A 186 15.40 -9.07 10.84
N LEU A 187 15.12 -9.47 12.09
CA LEU A 187 15.22 -10.85 12.58
C LEU A 187 14.08 -11.72 12.05
N GLY A 188 12.88 -11.15 11.92
CA GLY A 188 11.70 -11.85 11.44
C GLY A 188 10.47 -10.94 11.40
N SER A 189 9.38 -11.45 10.84
CA SER A 189 8.07 -10.78 10.87
C SER A 189 7.32 -11.10 12.17
N LEU A 190 6.49 -10.17 12.63
CA LEU A 190 5.58 -10.39 13.77
C LEU A 190 4.28 -11.12 13.38
N HIS A 191 3.94 -11.07 12.10
CA HIS A 191 2.79 -11.76 11.52
C HIS A 191 3.07 -12.04 10.03
N ASP A 192 2.23 -12.88 9.42
CA ASP A 192 2.31 -13.16 7.98
C ASP A 192 1.73 -12.00 7.15
N GLY A 193 2.31 -11.78 5.97
CA GLY A 193 1.84 -10.76 5.01
C GLY A 193 2.08 -9.30 5.45
N SER A 194 1.29 -8.40 4.87
CA SER A 194 1.31 -6.96 5.18
C SER A 194 0.48 -6.65 6.42
N THR A 195 0.88 -5.63 7.18
CA THR A 195 0.14 -5.10 8.33
C THR A 195 -1.10 -4.37 7.84
N THR A 196 -2.26 -4.63 8.46
CA THR A 196 -3.55 -4.06 8.06
C THR A 196 -4.38 -3.66 9.28
N ASP A 197 -5.57 -3.09 9.06
CA ASP A 197 -6.56 -2.83 10.11
C ASP A 197 -7.03 -4.10 10.85
N GLY A 198 -6.86 -5.29 10.28
CA GLY A 198 -7.12 -6.57 10.95
C GLY A 198 -5.93 -7.17 11.71
N THR A 199 -4.75 -6.55 11.68
CA THR A 199 -3.59 -7.04 12.44
C THR A 199 -3.75 -6.63 13.92
N PRO A 200 -3.56 -7.51 14.93
CA PRO A 200 -3.62 -7.11 16.33
C PRO A 200 -2.63 -5.98 16.68
N ILE A 201 -3.03 -5.01 17.52
CA ILE A 201 -2.20 -3.85 17.89
C ILE A 201 -0.82 -4.26 18.43
N ASN A 202 -0.76 -5.32 19.24
CA ASN A 202 0.49 -5.86 19.80
C ASN A 202 1.46 -6.43 18.76
N ALA A 203 1.04 -6.58 17.51
CA ALA A 203 1.87 -7.01 16.39
C ALA A 203 2.14 -5.88 15.39
N ARG A 204 1.69 -4.63 15.62
CA ARG A 204 1.87 -3.49 14.71
C ARG A 204 3.14 -2.67 15.00
N TRP A 205 3.63 -2.02 13.94
CA TRP A 205 4.70 -1.00 13.95
C TRP A 205 6.11 -1.46 14.31
N GLY A 206 6.39 -2.76 14.35
CA GLY A 206 7.74 -3.27 14.50
C GLY A 206 8.66 -2.81 13.36
N GLY A 207 9.82 -2.22 13.69
CA GLY A 207 10.70 -1.61 12.68
C GLY A 207 10.36 -0.16 12.30
N TRP A 208 9.34 0.41 12.94
CA TRP A 208 8.92 1.80 12.80
C TRP A 208 9.07 2.53 14.13
N TYR A 209 9.39 3.81 14.05
CA TYR A 209 9.10 4.69 15.17
C TYR A 209 7.59 4.96 15.19
N ALA A 210 7.00 4.97 16.38
CA ALA A 210 5.58 5.24 16.58
C ALA A 210 5.46 6.28 17.70
N THR A 211 4.96 7.46 17.36
CA THR A 211 4.85 8.60 18.27
C THR A 211 3.39 8.96 18.49
N GLY A 212 3.07 9.40 19.70
CA GLY A 212 1.70 9.61 20.17
C GLY A 212 1.41 8.83 21.46
N THR A 213 0.14 8.77 21.81
CA THR A 213 -0.37 7.95 22.91
C THR A 213 -1.34 6.91 22.38
N GLY A 214 -1.35 5.72 22.96
CA GLY A 214 -2.17 4.62 22.45
C GLY A 214 -2.09 3.37 23.32
N PRO A 215 -2.89 2.34 22.99
CA PRO A 215 -2.89 1.08 23.72
C PRO A 215 -1.55 0.35 23.58
N ALA A 216 -1.05 -0.15 24.70
CA ALA A 216 0.14 -0.98 24.81
C ALA A 216 -0.26 -2.39 25.28
N PRO A 217 0.49 -3.45 24.93
CA PRO A 217 1.74 -3.41 24.16
C PRO A 217 1.54 -3.22 22.65
N HIS A 218 2.52 -2.59 22.00
CA HIS A 218 2.72 -2.55 20.54
C HIS A 218 4.22 -2.68 20.21
N MET A 219 4.58 -2.84 18.93
CA MET A 219 5.98 -3.10 18.51
C MET A 219 6.71 -1.88 17.95
N GLY A 220 6.03 -0.74 17.86
CA GLY A 220 6.65 0.55 17.58
C GLY A 220 7.75 0.89 18.60
N ASN A 221 8.87 1.46 18.12
CA ASN A 221 10.04 1.85 18.92
C ASN A 221 10.82 0.69 19.58
N VAL A 222 10.45 -0.58 19.31
CA VAL A 222 11.07 -1.76 19.93
C VAL A 222 12.19 -2.30 19.05
N MET A 223 13.30 -2.67 19.68
CA MET A 223 14.43 -3.36 19.05
C MET A 223 14.83 -4.57 19.89
N ALA A 224 15.25 -5.63 19.22
CA ALA A 224 15.85 -6.79 19.85
C ALA A 224 17.27 -6.45 20.35
N PRO A 225 17.64 -6.89 21.57
CA PRO A 225 18.97 -6.65 22.10
C PRO A 225 20.04 -7.45 21.37
N ALA A 226 19.74 -8.65 20.86
CA ALA A 226 20.68 -9.47 20.10
C ALA A 226 20.80 -8.98 18.65
N LEU A 227 21.99 -9.10 18.08
CA LEU A 227 22.23 -8.84 16.65
C LEU A 227 21.79 -10.01 15.80
N SER A 228 21.38 -9.73 14.56
CA SER A 228 20.92 -10.77 13.65
C SER A 228 21.94 -11.90 13.42
N HIS A 229 23.23 -11.61 13.46
CA HIS A 229 24.29 -12.62 13.27
C HIS A 229 24.65 -13.37 14.57
N GLU A 230 24.22 -12.88 15.73
CA GLU A 230 24.41 -13.53 17.04
C GLU A 230 23.32 -14.59 17.28
N VAL A 231 22.22 -14.54 16.53
CA VAL A 231 21.06 -15.42 16.71
C VAL A 231 21.22 -16.71 15.88
N GLY A 232 21.62 -17.80 16.53
CA GLY A 232 21.78 -19.11 15.88
C GLY A 232 20.46 -19.74 15.41
N ASN A 233 19.37 -19.58 16.18
CA ASN A 233 18.03 -20.04 15.79
C ASN A 233 17.03 -18.87 15.86
N MET A 234 16.80 -18.26 14.70
CA MET A 234 15.96 -17.08 14.58
C MET A 234 14.51 -17.30 14.99
N ARG A 235 13.93 -18.44 14.60
CA ARG A 235 12.54 -18.79 14.92
C ARG A 235 12.34 -18.94 16.42
N GLN A 236 13.26 -19.63 17.09
CA GLN A 236 13.22 -19.81 18.54
C GLN A 236 13.43 -18.49 19.28
N TYR A 237 14.35 -17.64 18.80
CA TYR A 237 14.60 -16.33 19.39
C TYR A 237 13.38 -15.42 19.29
N VAL A 238 12.77 -15.29 18.11
CA VAL A 238 11.56 -14.48 17.93
C VAL A 238 10.42 -14.93 18.85
N ALA A 239 10.25 -16.24 19.03
CA ALA A 239 9.22 -16.80 19.90
C ALA A 239 9.45 -16.55 21.41
N SER A 240 10.69 -16.35 21.83
CA SER A 240 11.07 -16.14 23.24
C SER A 240 11.64 -14.75 23.52
N ALA A 241 11.70 -13.88 22.50
CA ALA A 241 12.43 -12.63 22.56
C ALA A 241 11.88 -11.77 23.72
N PRO A 242 12.74 -11.31 24.64
CA PRO A 242 12.33 -10.44 25.73
C PRO A 242 12.14 -9.01 25.21
N LEU A 243 11.23 -8.86 24.24
CA LEU A 243 10.82 -7.57 23.70
C LEU A 243 10.13 -6.84 24.85
N LYS A 244 10.59 -5.63 25.14
CA LYS A 244 9.94 -4.74 26.10
C LYS A 244 9.09 -3.76 25.29
N PRO A 245 7.76 -3.97 25.21
CA PRO A 245 6.88 -3.03 24.54
C PRO A 245 7.07 -1.65 25.18
N VAL A 246 7.20 -0.64 24.34
CA VAL A 246 7.26 0.74 24.80
C VAL A 246 5.84 1.26 24.87
N GLY A 247 5.52 2.02 25.91
CA GLY A 247 4.27 2.78 25.97
C GLY A 247 4.32 4.00 25.05
N SER A 248 3.53 5.02 25.39
CA SER A 248 3.49 6.28 24.65
C SER A 248 4.87 6.94 24.50
N VAL A 249 5.21 7.35 23.28
CA VAL A 249 6.44 8.08 22.97
C VAL A 249 6.03 9.43 22.36
N ALA A 250 6.27 10.52 23.09
CA ALA A 250 5.89 11.84 22.62
C ALA A 250 6.89 12.42 21.60
N ARG A 251 8.18 12.11 21.77
CA ARG A 251 9.29 12.71 21.01
C ARG A 251 10.41 11.69 20.79
N LEU A 252 11.24 11.92 19.78
CA LEU A 252 12.34 11.04 19.36
C LEU A 252 13.73 11.70 19.43
N ASP A 253 13.85 12.90 20.01
CA ASP A 253 15.13 13.63 20.10
C ASP A 253 16.20 12.92 20.96
N ASP A 254 15.80 11.99 21.82
CA ASP A 254 16.71 11.10 22.54
C ASP A 254 17.24 9.93 21.68
N ARG A 255 16.71 9.74 20.46
CA ARG A 255 17.03 8.60 19.58
C ARG A 255 17.93 8.99 18.41
N PHE A 256 17.68 10.13 17.78
CA PHE A 256 18.43 10.64 16.63
C PHE A 256 18.20 12.15 16.43
N ASP A 257 18.94 12.75 15.50
CA ASP A 257 18.73 14.16 15.14
C ASP A 257 17.42 14.34 14.37
N THR A 258 16.38 14.74 15.10
CA THR A 258 15.05 14.98 14.55
C THR A 258 14.97 16.23 13.67
N THR A 259 15.93 17.15 13.74
CA THR A 259 15.92 18.38 12.92
C THR A 259 16.23 18.13 11.45
N ALA A 260 16.76 16.94 11.12
CA ALA A 260 17.01 16.51 9.76
C ALA A 260 15.72 16.17 8.96
N TYR A 261 14.55 16.21 9.59
CA TYR A 261 13.27 15.77 9.00
C TYR A 261 12.24 16.91 8.96
N LEU A 262 11.38 16.92 7.93
CA LEU A 262 10.44 18.01 7.67
C LEU A 262 9.36 18.14 8.75
N SER A 263 8.91 17.01 9.32
CA SER A 263 7.97 16.99 10.45
C SER A 263 8.70 16.81 11.78
N GLY A 264 9.95 17.26 11.88
CA GLY A 264 10.81 16.93 13.02
C GLY A 264 10.86 15.42 13.25
N GLY A 265 10.75 14.98 14.50
CA GLY A 265 10.75 13.55 14.84
C GLY A 265 9.39 12.86 14.78
N HIS A 266 8.36 13.48 14.20
CA HIS A 266 7.02 12.87 14.22
C HIS A 266 6.95 11.64 13.32
N SER A 267 6.37 10.57 13.86
CA SER A 267 5.98 9.34 13.16
C SER A 267 4.64 8.93 13.73
N ASP A 268 3.59 9.60 13.28
CA ASP A 268 2.30 9.66 13.96
C ASP A 268 1.58 8.30 13.96
N MET A 269 1.20 7.78 15.13
CA MET A 269 0.48 6.50 15.24
C MET A 269 -0.81 6.47 14.41
N VAL A 270 -1.53 7.58 14.31
CA VAL A 270 -2.75 7.67 13.50
C VAL A 270 -2.39 7.60 12.01
N GLY A 271 -1.32 8.29 11.60
CA GLY A 271 -0.77 8.18 10.25
C GLY A 271 -0.41 6.74 9.86
N LEU A 272 0.19 5.97 10.78
CA LEU A 272 0.53 4.57 10.54
C LEU A 272 -0.72 3.65 10.42
N LEU A 273 -1.81 3.96 11.14
CA LEU A 273 -3.08 3.25 11.00
C LEU A 273 -3.69 3.48 9.61
N ILE A 274 -3.77 4.75 9.19
CA ILE A 274 -4.27 5.12 7.87
C ILE A 274 -3.42 4.48 6.77
N LEU A 275 -2.09 4.58 6.86
CA LEU A 275 -1.17 3.99 5.88
C LEU A 275 -1.41 2.49 5.69
N SER A 276 -1.62 1.76 6.79
CA SER A 276 -1.85 0.29 6.76
C SER A 276 -3.16 -0.06 6.06
N HIS A 277 -4.24 0.68 6.35
CA HIS A 277 -5.53 0.50 5.70
C HIS A 277 -5.47 0.88 4.21
N GLN A 278 -4.92 2.06 3.91
CA GLN A 278 -4.82 2.60 2.55
C GLN A 278 -4.05 1.64 1.63
N ALA A 279 -2.91 1.13 2.10
CA ALA A 279 -2.10 0.17 1.35
C ALA A 279 -2.86 -1.12 1.03
N ARG A 280 -3.61 -1.67 2.01
CA ARG A 280 -4.44 -2.87 1.80
C ARG A 280 -5.50 -2.64 0.73
N VAL A 281 -6.27 -1.56 0.85
CA VAL A 281 -7.39 -1.29 -0.05
C VAL A 281 -6.90 -1.01 -1.48
N HIS A 282 -5.79 -0.29 -1.66
CA HIS A 282 -5.19 -0.09 -2.99
C HIS A 282 -4.76 -1.38 -3.68
N ASN A 283 -4.15 -2.30 -2.93
CA ASN A 283 -3.81 -3.62 -3.47
C ASN A 283 -5.08 -4.38 -3.89
N LEU A 284 -6.14 -4.34 -3.07
CA LEU A 284 -7.41 -5.03 -3.36
C LEU A 284 -8.17 -4.42 -4.56
N ILE A 285 -8.17 -3.09 -4.71
CA ILE A 285 -8.69 -2.42 -5.90
C ILE A 285 -7.94 -2.91 -7.15
N THR A 286 -6.61 -2.98 -7.08
CA THR A 286 -5.77 -3.46 -8.18
C THR A 286 -6.07 -4.92 -8.52
N ILE A 287 -6.16 -5.79 -7.51
CA ILE A 287 -6.47 -7.23 -7.70
C ILE A 287 -7.83 -7.40 -8.38
N ALA A 288 -8.88 -6.74 -7.88
CA ALA A 288 -10.22 -6.85 -8.46
C ALA A 288 -10.28 -6.30 -9.89
N GLY A 289 -9.60 -5.16 -10.14
CA GLY A 289 -9.48 -4.59 -11.47
C GLY A 289 -8.71 -5.48 -12.45
N TYR A 290 -7.63 -6.11 -12.00
CA TYR A 290 -6.83 -7.04 -12.83
C TYR A 290 -7.65 -8.27 -13.19
N GLU A 291 -8.25 -8.92 -12.20
CA GLU A 291 -8.98 -10.16 -12.40
C GLU A 291 -10.15 -9.97 -13.38
N ALA A 292 -10.88 -8.87 -13.28
CA ALA A 292 -11.94 -8.55 -14.22
C ALA A 292 -11.42 -8.29 -15.64
N ARG A 293 -10.34 -7.51 -15.81
CA ARG A 293 -9.76 -7.24 -17.13
C ARG A 293 -9.25 -8.52 -17.80
N ILE A 294 -8.60 -9.39 -17.04
CA ILE A 294 -8.11 -10.69 -17.51
C ILE A 294 -9.30 -11.58 -17.90
N ALA A 295 -10.30 -11.72 -17.03
CA ALA A 295 -11.45 -12.59 -17.29
C ALA A 295 -12.26 -12.12 -18.51
N LEU A 296 -12.48 -10.82 -18.66
CA LEU A 296 -13.18 -10.23 -19.82
C LEU A 296 -12.36 -10.39 -21.11
N HIS A 297 -11.05 -10.23 -21.05
CA HIS A 297 -10.17 -10.47 -22.20
C HIS A 297 -10.22 -11.93 -22.67
N GLU A 298 -10.12 -12.88 -21.74
CA GLU A 298 -10.25 -14.30 -22.06
C GLU A 298 -11.65 -14.65 -22.59
N GLU A 299 -12.70 -14.03 -22.06
CA GLU A 299 -14.05 -14.22 -22.54
C GLU A 299 -14.21 -13.72 -23.98
N LEU A 300 -13.76 -12.51 -24.28
CA LEU A 300 -13.73 -11.95 -25.62
C LEU A 300 -12.98 -12.87 -26.60
N ALA A 301 -11.82 -13.39 -26.20
CA ALA A 301 -11.05 -14.32 -27.02
C ALA A 301 -11.78 -15.64 -27.32
N ARG A 302 -12.65 -16.10 -26.40
CA ARG A 302 -13.41 -17.35 -26.55
C ARG A 302 -14.75 -17.18 -27.27
N THR A 303 -15.46 -16.09 -27.03
CA THR A 303 -16.84 -15.89 -27.50
C THR A 303 -16.93 -14.90 -28.67
N GLY A 304 -15.92 -14.07 -28.87
CA GLY A 304 -15.95 -12.94 -29.80
C GLY A 304 -16.83 -11.78 -29.33
N SER A 305 -17.42 -11.84 -28.14
CA SER A 305 -18.27 -10.79 -27.58
C SER A 305 -17.58 -10.05 -26.45
N ALA A 306 -17.64 -8.71 -26.48
CA ALA A 306 -17.23 -7.84 -25.39
C ALA A 306 -18.41 -7.43 -24.49
N ASP A 307 -19.61 -8.01 -24.71
CA ASP A 307 -20.80 -7.69 -23.94
C ASP A 307 -20.70 -8.24 -22.51
N VAL A 308 -20.47 -7.33 -21.57
CA VAL A 308 -20.37 -7.59 -20.14
C VAL A 308 -21.71 -8.07 -19.56
N ALA A 309 -22.84 -7.62 -20.11
CA ALA A 309 -24.17 -8.08 -19.67
C ALA A 309 -24.40 -9.55 -20.05
N ALA A 310 -23.77 -10.03 -21.13
CA ALA A 310 -23.76 -11.43 -21.53
C ALA A 310 -22.63 -12.25 -20.88
N ALA A 311 -21.86 -11.68 -19.94
CA ALA A 311 -20.72 -12.37 -19.33
C ALA A 311 -21.14 -13.70 -18.70
N ARG A 312 -20.38 -14.76 -19.01
CA ARG A 312 -20.65 -16.13 -18.54
C ARG A 312 -20.48 -16.25 -17.02
N ASP A 313 -21.13 -17.24 -16.44
CA ASP A 313 -21.07 -17.53 -14.99
C ASP A 313 -19.64 -17.65 -14.45
N ASN A 314 -18.71 -18.21 -15.22
CA ASN A 314 -17.32 -18.31 -14.79
C ASN A 314 -16.67 -16.93 -14.58
N THR A 315 -16.82 -16.03 -15.56
CA THR A 315 -16.34 -14.64 -15.48
C THR A 315 -16.97 -13.92 -14.29
N ARG A 316 -18.29 -14.06 -14.10
CA ARG A 316 -18.99 -13.46 -12.95
C ARG A 316 -18.47 -14.00 -11.61
N ARG A 317 -18.20 -15.31 -11.51
CA ARG A 317 -17.63 -15.92 -10.31
C ARG A 317 -16.22 -15.41 -10.00
N ARG A 318 -15.38 -15.23 -11.02
CA ARG A 318 -14.03 -14.64 -10.89
C ARG A 318 -14.08 -13.20 -10.37
N VAL A 319 -14.96 -12.39 -10.95
CA VAL A 319 -15.22 -11.01 -10.49
C VAL A 319 -15.70 -11.00 -9.05
N LYS A 320 -16.72 -11.79 -8.70
CA LYS A 320 -17.21 -11.91 -7.32
C LYS A 320 -16.09 -12.31 -6.35
N GLY A 321 -15.31 -13.34 -6.69
CA GLY A 321 -14.25 -13.87 -5.83
C GLY A 321 -13.16 -12.84 -5.50
N SER A 322 -12.88 -11.91 -6.43
CA SER A 322 -11.89 -10.84 -6.22
C SER A 322 -12.49 -9.56 -5.62
N ALA A 323 -13.77 -9.27 -5.88
CA ALA A 323 -14.47 -8.09 -5.36
C ALA A 323 -14.91 -8.23 -3.89
N GLU A 324 -15.26 -9.44 -3.43
CA GLU A 324 -15.70 -9.66 -2.03
C GLU A 324 -14.63 -9.27 -0.98
N PRO A 325 -13.36 -9.67 -1.12
CA PRO A 325 -12.30 -9.17 -0.24
C PRO A 325 -12.17 -7.65 -0.22
N LEU A 326 -12.41 -6.99 -1.35
CA LEU A 326 -12.42 -5.52 -1.44
C LEU A 326 -13.60 -4.93 -0.67
N VAL A 327 -14.83 -5.44 -0.84
CA VAL A 327 -16.00 -5.02 -0.06
C VAL A 327 -15.75 -5.15 1.44
N ARG A 328 -15.24 -6.31 1.87
CA ARG A 328 -14.92 -6.56 3.29
C ARG A 328 -13.90 -5.57 3.83
N ALA A 329 -12.82 -5.31 3.09
CA ALA A 329 -11.79 -4.37 3.50
C ALA A 329 -12.30 -2.92 3.51
N MET A 330 -13.13 -2.53 2.53
CA MET A 330 -13.74 -1.20 2.50
C MET A 330 -14.66 -0.95 3.69
N LEU A 331 -15.37 -1.98 4.16
CA LEU A 331 -16.28 -1.89 5.31
C LEU A 331 -15.61 -2.18 6.67
N PHE A 332 -14.28 -2.31 6.71
CA PHE A 332 -13.54 -2.62 7.94
C PHE A 332 -14.04 -3.91 8.62
N ALA A 333 -14.46 -4.90 7.83
CA ALA A 333 -15.09 -6.13 8.32
C ALA A 333 -14.21 -6.93 9.28
N ASP A 334 -12.89 -6.87 9.08
CA ASP A 334 -11.90 -7.58 9.88
C ASP A 334 -11.15 -6.66 10.85
N GLU A 335 -11.60 -5.40 11.04
CA GLU A 335 -10.90 -4.43 11.87
C GLU A 335 -10.81 -4.91 13.32
N VAL A 336 -9.60 -4.87 13.87
CA VAL A 336 -9.38 -5.11 15.29
C VAL A 336 -9.79 -3.87 16.07
N ALA A 337 -10.73 -4.02 17.00
CA ALA A 337 -11.14 -2.96 17.91
C ALA A 337 -9.92 -2.38 18.66
N LEU A 338 -9.90 -1.05 18.79
CA LEU A 338 -8.86 -0.35 19.53
C LEU A 338 -9.06 -0.63 21.03
N ALA A 339 -8.04 -1.18 21.67
CA ALA A 339 -8.05 -1.47 23.11
C ALA A 339 -7.85 -0.22 24.00
N GLY A 340 -8.12 0.97 23.47
CA GLY A 340 -7.93 2.25 24.12
C GLY A 340 -7.76 3.38 23.09
N ALA A 341 -7.95 4.61 23.57
CA ALA A 341 -7.83 5.81 22.76
C ALA A 341 -6.43 5.95 22.15
N ILE A 342 -6.36 6.37 20.88
CA ILE A 342 -5.13 6.71 20.19
C ILE A 342 -5.12 8.21 19.92
N HIS A 343 -4.03 8.88 20.30
CA HIS A 343 -3.79 10.28 19.95
C HIS A 343 -2.48 10.38 19.19
N GLY A 344 -2.54 11.01 18.01
CA GLY A 344 -1.38 11.31 17.21
C GLY A 344 -0.42 12.31 17.88
N SER A 345 0.75 12.49 17.28
CA SER A 345 1.78 13.42 17.76
C SER A 345 1.92 14.67 16.88
N SER A 346 1.19 14.74 15.77
CA SER A 346 1.30 15.79 14.74
C SER A 346 -0.07 16.38 14.36
N SER A 347 -0.10 17.28 13.35
CA SER A 347 -1.34 17.81 12.76
C SER A 347 -2.04 16.82 11.81
N PHE A 348 -1.57 15.57 11.70
CA PHE A 348 -2.06 14.63 10.70
C PHE A 348 -3.59 14.43 10.74
N VAL A 349 -4.18 14.32 11.92
CA VAL A 349 -5.65 14.15 12.07
C VAL A 349 -6.40 15.30 11.40
N SER A 350 -6.05 16.55 11.71
CA SER A 350 -6.71 17.72 11.12
C SER A 350 -6.49 17.81 9.61
N ASP A 351 -5.27 17.51 9.15
CA ASP A 351 -4.92 17.57 7.72
C ASP A 351 -5.66 16.48 6.93
N PHE A 352 -5.85 15.30 7.54
CA PHE A 352 -6.54 14.18 6.94
C PHE A 352 -8.06 14.41 6.87
N GLU A 353 -8.70 14.83 7.97
CA GLU A 353 -10.15 15.06 8.04
C GLU A 353 -10.61 16.29 7.23
N ALA A 354 -9.72 17.25 6.97
CA ALA A 354 -10.02 18.40 6.13
C ALA A 354 -10.18 18.05 4.63
N ARG A 355 -9.76 16.85 4.21
CA ARG A 355 -9.77 16.41 2.80
C ARG A 355 -11.06 15.66 2.44
N GLY A 356 -11.30 15.50 1.15
CA GLY A 356 -12.42 14.72 0.63
C GLY A 356 -13.77 15.45 0.69
N PRO A 357 -14.83 14.82 0.14
CA PRO A 357 -16.14 15.42 0.14
C PRO A 357 -16.78 15.41 1.53
N ARG A 358 -17.70 16.36 1.73
CA ARG A 358 -18.58 16.43 2.90
C ARG A 358 -20.02 16.44 2.42
N ASP A 359 -20.88 15.78 3.18
CA ASP A 359 -22.32 15.80 2.92
C ASP A 359 -22.95 17.15 3.31
N ALA A 360 -24.26 17.33 3.10
CA ALA A 360 -24.96 18.56 3.44
C ALA A 360 -24.96 18.90 4.94
N ARG A 361 -24.63 17.93 5.80
CA ARG A 361 -24.51 18.08 7.26
C ARG A 361 -23.06 18.31 7.71
N GLY A 362 -22.11 18.33 6.78
CA GLY A 362 -20.69 18.51 7.04
C GLY A 362 -19.94 17.24 7.45
N ARG A 363 -20.56 16.06 7.42
CA ARG A 363 -19.93 14.75 7.74
C ARG A 363 -19.06 14.29 6.58
N THR A 364 -18.03 13.50 6.85
CA THR A 364 -17.15 12.91 5.83
C THR A 364 -16.72 11.49 6.21
N LEU A 365 -16.47 10.63 5.22
CA LEU A 365 -15.89 9.28 5.45
C LEU A 365 -14.47 9.32 6.01
N ARG A 366 -13.87 10.51 6.14
CA ARG A 366 -12.56 10.68 6.79
C ARG A 366 -12.63 10.93 8.28
N GLU A 367 -13.82 11.13 8.85
CA GLU A 367 -13.98 11.41 10.26
C GLU A 367 -13.50 10.22 11.11
N LEU A 368 -12.56 10.50 12.01
CA LEU A 368 -11.86 9.49 12.81
C LEU A 368 -12.50 9.35 14.19
N ASP A 369 -12.65 8.10 14.63
CA ASP A 369 -13.14 7.77 15.98
C ASP A 369 -11.97 7.73 16.98
N LEU A 370 -10.95 6.93 16.68
CA LEU A 370 -9.72 6.71 17.46
C LEU A 370 -9.94 6.27 18.92
N GLN A 371 -11.17 5.96 19.33
CA GLN A 371 -11.51 5.51 20.68
C GLN A 371 -11.71 4.00 20.73
N GLN A 372 -12.54 3.49 19.82
CA GLN A 372 -12.90 2.08 19.66
C GLN A 372 -12.49 1.57 18.28
N ARG A 373 -12.39 2.45 17.28
CA ARG A 373 -12.14 2.12 15.88
C ARG A 373 -11.37 3.23 15.16
N LEU A 374 -10.97 2.99 13.92
CA LEU A 374 -10.27 3.99 13.11
C LEU A 374 -11.21 5.11 12.65
N PHE A 375 -12.34 4.75 12.02
CA PHE A 375 -13.28 5.72 11.43
C PHE A 375 -14.62 5.74 12.17
N THR A 376 -15.19 6.94 12.33
CA THR A 376 -16.55 7.18 12.84
C THR A 376 -17.60 6.55 11.92
N TYR A 377 -17.37 6.65 10.60
CA TYR A 377 -18.17 6.03 9.54
C TYR A 377 -17.35 4.93 8.86
N PRO A 378 -17.59 3.64 9.21
CA PRO A 378 -16.85 2.45 8.76
C PRO A 378 -16.87 2.12 7.26
N LEU A 379 -16.57 3.07 6.39
CA LEU A 379 -16.42 2.88 4.97
C LEU A 379 -15.16 3.61 4.51
N SER A 380 -14.28 2.90 3.81
CA SER A 380 -13.02 3.45 3.32
C SER A 380 -13.26 4.67 2.43
N TYR A 381 -12.62 5.79 2.78
CA TYR A 381 -12.60 7.02 1.97
C TYR A 381 -12.02 6.80 0.57
N LEU A 382 -11.31 5.68 0.33
CA LEU A 382 -10.79 5.32 -0.98
C LEU A 382 -11.86 4.95 -2.01
N ILE A 383 -13.14 4.87 -1.61
CA ILE A 383 -14.26 4.86 -2.55
C ILE A 383 -14.24 6.08 -3.50
N TYR A 384 -13.63 7.19 -3.08
CA TYR A 384 -13.48 8.41 -3.88
C TYR A 384 -12.21 8.42 -4.76
N SER A 385 -11.31 7.44 -4.63
CA SER A 385 -10.04 7.42 -5.36
C SER A 385 -10.23 7.28 -6.88
N GLU A 386 -9.29 7.82 -7.67
CA GLU A 386 -9.29 7.60 -9.12
C GLU A 386 -9.23 6.09 -9.46
N ALA A 387 -8.49 5.31 -8.66
CA ALA A 387 -8.36 3.87 -8.84
C ALA A 387 -9.68 3.11 -8.64
N PHE A 388 -10.45 3.45 -7.62
CA PHE A 388 -11.77 2.86 -7.41
C PHE A 388 -12.72 3.23 -8.55
N ASN A 389 -12.75 4.51 -8.94
CA ASN A 389 -13.63 5.01 -10.00
C ASN A 389 -13.32 4.39 -11.38
N ALA A 390 -12.08 4.01 -11.62
CA ALA A 390 -11.62 3.38 -12.87
C ALA A 390 -11.70 1.84 -12.88
N LEU A 391 -12.27 1.23 -11.83
CA LEU A 391 -12.58 -0.20 -11.83
C LEU A 391 -13.45 -0.55 -13.05
N PRO A 392 -13.24 -1.74 -13.67
CA PRO A 392 -14.15 -2.23 -14.69
C PRO A 392 -15.58 -2.25 -14.16
N GLU A 393 -16.55 -1.84 -14.98
CA GLU A 393 -17.92 -1.60 -14.52
C GLU A 393 -18.51 -2.83 -13.80
N ILE A 394 -18.27 -4.05 -14.30
CA ILE A 394 -18.73 -5.29 -13.66
C ILE A 394 -18.25 -5.46 -12.20
N VAL A 395 -17.07 -4.93 -11.86
CA VAL A 395 -16.54 -4.95 -10.48
C VAL A 395 -17.18 -3.84 -9.68
N LYS A 396 -17.19 -2.61 -10.21
CA LYS A 396 -17.68 -1.43 -9.52
C LYS A 396 -19.17 -1.57 -9.18
N SER A 397 -20.00 -2.00 -10.13
CA SER A 397 -21.43 -2.25 -9.88
C SER A 397 -21.63 -3.37 -8.85
N TYR A 398 -20.81 -4.43 -8.90
CA TYR A 398 -20.86 -5.50 -7.89
C TYR A 398 -20.55 -4.97 -6.48
N VAL A 399 -19.47 -4.18 -6.35
CA VAL A 399 -19.08 -3.57 -5.07
C VAL A 399 -20.18 -2.64 -4.58
N TYR A 400 -20.72 -1.75 -5.43
CA TYR A 400 -21.82 -0.86 -5.05
C TYR A 400 -23.07 -1.60 -4.60
N HIS A 401 -23.49 -2.64 -5.34
CA HIS A 401 -24.61 -3.48 -4.93
C HIS A 401 -24.37 -4.13 -3.57
N ARG A 402 -23.18 -4.72 -3.36
CA ARG A 402 -22.83 -5.31 -2.07
C ARG A 402 -22.79 -4.29 -0.94
N LEU A 403 -22.24 -3.11 -1.18
CA LEU A 403 -22.24 -2.03 -0.19
C LEU A 403 -23.68 -1.65 0.16
N HIS A 404 -24.55 -1.48 -0.84
CA HIS A 404 -25.96 -1.19 -0.60
C HIS A 404 -26.65 -2.28 0.22
N GLU A 405 -26.45 -3.57 -0.09
CA GLU A 405 -27.02 -4.67 0.69
C GLU A 405 -26.54 -4.72 2.15
N VAL A 406 -25.27 -4.39 2.42
CA VAL A 406 -24.78 -4.30 3.81
C VAL A 406 -25.36 -3.07 4.51
N LEU A 407 -25.34 -1.92 3.84
CA LEU A 407 -25.71 -0.64 4.41
C LEU A 407 -27.23 -0.48 4.56
N SER A 408 -28.04 -1.16 3.76
CA SER A 408 -29.50 -1.25 3.95
C SER A 408 -29.89 -2.22 5.06
N GLY A 409 -28.94 -3.03 5.56
CA GLY A 409 -29.19 -4.10 6.52
C GLY A 409 -29.75 -5.38 5.90
N SER A 410 -29.81 -5.50 4.56
CA SER A 410 -30.21 -6.74 3.88
C SER A 410 -29.24 -7.90 4.12
N ASP A 411 -27.95 -7.60 4.33
CA ASP A 411 -26.95 -8.58 4.75
C ASP A 411 -26.05 -8.04 5.87
N THR A 412 -26.27 -8.55 7.08
CA THR A 412 -25.52 -8.18 8.29
C THR A 412 -24.31 -9.08 8.56
N SER A 413 -23.99 -10.03 7.66
CA SER A 413 -22.91 -11.01 7.87
C SER A 413 -21.52 -10.47 7.50
N VAL A 414 -21.45 -9.40 6.71
CA VAL A 414 -20.17 -8.89 6.19
C VAL A 414 -19.40 -8.07 7.21
N ALA A 415 -20.04 -7.08 7.83
CA ALA A 415 -19.42 -6.15 8.77
C ALA A 415 -20.36 -5.85 9.94
N GLN A 416 -19.79 -5.70 11.13
CA GLN A 416 -20.53 -5.38 12.36
C GLN A 416 -20.76 -3.86 12.44
N LEU A 417 -21.82 -3.38 11.78
CA LEU A 417 -22.23 -1.98 11.80
C LEU A 417 -23.51 -1.81 12.62
N SER A 418 -23.64 -0.69 13.33
CA SER A 418 -24.93 -0.29 13.93
C SER A 418 -25.89 0.26 12.86
N ASP A 419 -27.18 0.31 13.17
CA ASP A 419 -28.19 0.92 12.27
C ASP A 419 -27.85 2.38 11.97
N THR A 420 -27.43 3.13 12.99
CA THR A 420 -27.04 4.54 12.86
C THR A 420 -25.80 4.73 11.97
N GLN A 421 -24.82 3.82 12.05
CA GLN A 421 -23.65 3.87 11.16
C GLN A 421 -24.04 3.56 9.72
N ARG A 422 -24.89 2.54 9.51
CA ARG A 422 -25.43 2.18 8.19
C ARG A 422 -26.14 3.35 7.52
N GLU A 423 -27.10 3.95 8.23
CA GLU A 423 -27.88 5.10 7.77
C GLU A 423 -26.97 6.30 7.46
N ALA A 424 -26.05 6.64 8.38
CA ALA A 424 -25.14 7.76 8.16
C ALA A 424 -24.22 7.57 6.95
N ILE A 425 -23.71 6.36 6.72
CA ILE A 425 -22.89 6.08 5.54
C ILE A 425 -23.71 6.21 4.26
N LEU A 426 -24.94 5.68 4.21
CA LEU A 426 -25.81 5.82 3.03
C LEU A 426 -26.08 7.30 2.72
N GLU A 427 -26.48 8.08 3.72
CA GLU A 427 -26.73 9.51 3.53
C GLU A 427 -25.49 10.27 3.03
N ILE A 428 -24.29 9.94 3.56
CA ILE A 428 -23.04 10.53 3.07
C ILE A 428 -22.82 10.16 1.60
N LEU A 429 -22.98 8.89 1.23
CA LEU A 429 -22.79 8.44 -0.16
C LEU A 429 -23.82 9.04 -1.12
N ASP A 430 -25.07 9.18 -0.69
CA ASP A 430 -26.13 9.79 -1.51
C ASP A 430 -25.80 11.23 -1.88
N ASP A 431 -25.26 12.00 -0.93
CA ASP A 431 -24.86 13.40 -1.13
C ASP A 431 -23.54 13.52 -1.92
N THR A 432 -22.62 12.56 -1.81
CA THR A 432 -21.22 12.76 -2.21
C THR A 432 -20.68 11.77 -3.27
N LYS A 433 -21.43 10.71 -3.62
CA LYS A 433 -21.05 9.68 -4.60
C LYS A 433 -22.20 9.39 -5.59
N PRO A 434 -22.45 10.25 -6.60
CA PRO A 434 -23.60 10.13 -7.49
C PRO A 434 -23.73 8.82 -8.29
N ASP A 435 -22.60 8.20 -8.64
CA ASP A 435 -22.57 6.91 -9.35
C ASP A 435 -22.88 5.72 -8.42
N PHE A 436 -22.72 5.85 -7.11
CA PHE A 436 -23.25 4.88 -6.15
C PHE A 436 -24.78 4.89 -6.15
N VAL A 437 -25.39 6.09 -6.14
CA VAL A 437 -26.85 6.28 -6.20
C VAL A 437 -27.44 5.71 -7.49
N THR A 438 -26.79 5.98 -8.62
CA THR A 438 -27.25 5.47 -9.92
C THR A 438 -27.23 3.93 -9.94
N ALA A 439 -26.17 3.33 -9.39
CA ALA A 439 -26.04 1.88 -9.34
C ALA A 439 -27.04 1.20 -8.38
N SER A 440 -27.45 1.86 -7.30
CA SER A 440 -28.45 1.32 -6.37
C SER A 440 -29.88 1.42 -6.91
N THR A 441 -30.15 2.39 -7.80
CA THR A 441 -31.48 2.53 -8.44
C THR A 441 -31.69 1.59 -9.62
N ASP A 442 -30.64 1.24 -10.36
CA ASP A 442 -30.72 0.35 -11.53
C ASP A 442 -30.82 -1.14 -11.15
N SER A 443 -30.68 -1.49 -9.86
CA SER A 443 -30.78 -2.86 -9.34
C SER A 443 -32.21 -3.34 -9.00
N GLY A 444 -33.25 -2.82 -9.66
CA GLY A 444 -34.62 -3.31 -9.47
C GLY A 444 -35.27 -3.85 -10.75
N PRO A 445 -36.08 -4.92 -10.67
CA PRO A 445 -35.92 -6.19 -9.94
C PRO A 445 -35.20 -7.30 -10.74
#